data_AF-A0A924L571-F1
#
_entry.id   AF-A0A924L571-F1
#
_cell.length_a   1.000
_cell.length_b   1.000
_cell.length_c   1.000
_cell.angle_alpha   90.00
_cell.angle_beta   90.00
_cell.angle_gamma   90.00
#
_symmetry.space_group_name_H-M   'P 1'
#
loop_
_entity.id
_entity.type
_entity.pdbx_description
1 polymer ?
#
loop_
_entity_poly.entity_id
_entity_poly.type
_entity_poly.pdbx_seq_one_letter_code
_entity_poly.pdbx_strand_id
1 'polypeptide(L)'
;MKPQTGKRPTRPAHHRSPANQSRHDDLPLGARVADRVTAVFGSWGFILIQTGLIAVWLTYNGYAALHYLHSKEFDPYPFILLNLLFSTQAAYAAPLILLSQNRTAERDRIKAEHDFDVNVLALRTLAELLGDAHDEKAQQALRARIDELLGVDSDAAPANNSNNQTLA
;
A
#
# COMPACT_ATOMS: atom_id res chain seq x y z
N MET A 1 -39.22 21.87 20.95
CA MET A 1 -38.34 21.62 19.77
C MET A 1 -37.16 20.78 20.21
N LYS A 2 -37.05 19.52 19.76
CA LYS A 2 -35.87 18.67 19.99
C LYS A 2 -34.92 18.81 18.79
N PRO A 3 -33.62 19.06 18.98
CA PRO A 3 -32.67 19.10 17.88
C PRO A 3 -32.44 17.68 17.35
N GLN A 4 -32.62 17.50 16.04
CA GLN A 4 -32.32 16.26 15.33
C GLN A 4 -30.80 16.08 15.30
N THR A 5 -30.30 15.14 16.09
CA THR A 5 -28.90 14.72 16.09
C THR A 5 -28.57 14.05 14.76
N GLY A 6 -27.71 14.69 13.95
CA GLY A 6 -27.19 14.13 12.71
C GLY A 6 -26.56 12.76 12.96
N LYS A 7 -27.02 11.75 12.21
CA LYS A 7 -26.41 10.42 12.19
C LYS A 7 -24.96 10.57 11.76
N ARG A 8 -24.02 10.25 12.65
CA ARG A 8 -22.60 10.20 12.31
C ARG A 8 -22.40 9.21 11.15
N PRO A 9 -21.62 9.56 10.10
CA PRO A 9 -21.31 8.60 9.05
C PRO A 9 -20.62 7.39 9.70
N THR A 10 -21.20 6.22 9.47
CA THR A 10 -20.64 4.95 9.90
C THR A 10 -19.26 4.79 9.28
N ARG A 11 -18.23 4.68 10.13
CA ARG A 11 -16.84 4.44 9.74
C ARG A 11 -16.80 3.23 8.78
N PRO A 12 -16.22 3.34 7.58
CA PRO A 12 -16.24 2.23 6.63
C PRO A 12 -15.49 1.05 7.24
N ALA A 13 -16.15 -0.11 7.23
CA ALA A 13 -15.52 -1.38 7.58
C ALA A 13 -14.24 -1.54 6.75
N HIS A 14 -13.16 -2.00 7.39
CA HIS A 14 -11.87 -2.26 6.74
C HIS A 14 -12.07 -2.97 5.40
N HIS A 15 -12.00 -2.22 4.29
CA HIS A 15 -12.02 -2.76 2.94
C HIS A 15 -10.68 -3.43 2.75
N ARG A 16 -10.57 -4.71 3.15
CA ARG A 16 -9.42 -5.54 2.83
C ARG A 16 -9.52 -5.79 1.32
N SER A 17 -8.67 -5.11 0.54
CA SER A 17 -8.65 -5.25 -0.90
C SER A 17 -8.61 -6.75 -1.29
N PRO A 18 -9.56 -7.25 -2.11
CA PRO A 18 -9.65 -8.64 -2.50
C PRO A 18 -8.40 -9.13 -3.26
N ALA A 19 -7.61 -8.20 -3.81
CA ALA A 19 -6.33 -8.50 -4.46
C ALA A 19 -5.30 -9.17 -3.54
N ASN A 20 -5.41 -9.02 -2.21
CA ASN A 20 -4.50 -9.66 -1.26
C ASN A 20 -4.95 -11.07 -0.82
N GLN A 21 -6.16 -11.51 -1.18
CA GLN A 21 -6.72 -12.78 -0.70
C GLN A 21 -6.57 -13.92 -1.70
N SER A 22 -6.63 -13.65 -3.01
CA SER A 22 -6.82 -14.71 -4.03
C SER A 22 -5.57 -15.50 -4.45
N ARG A 23 -4.42 -15.39 -3.76
CA ARG A 23 -3.20 -16.15 -4.11
C ARG A 23 -2.41 -16.69 -2.91
N HIS A 24 -3.02 -16.72 -1.73
CA HIS A 24 -2.39 -17.24 -0.52
C HIS A 24 -2.66 -18.75 -0.29
N ASP A 25 -3.32 -19.44 -1.21
CA ASP A 25 -3.74 -20.83 -0.99
C ASP A 25 -2.75 -21.87 -1.51
N ASP A 26 -1.78 -21.48 -2.34
CA ASP A 26 -0.68 -22.34 -2.80
C ASP A 26 0.70 -21.78 -2.40
N LEU A 27 0.92 -21.50 -1.10
CA LEU A 27 2.29 -21.23 -0.66
C LEU A 27 3.07 -22.55 -0.62
N PRO A 28 4.04 -22.78 -1.52
CA PRO A 28 4.95 -23.91 -1.36
C PRO A 28 5.62 -23.80 0.02
N LEU A 29 5.86 -24.92 0.68
CA LEU A 29 6.46 -24.96 2.02
C LEU A 29 7.74 -24.13 2.12
N GLY A 30 8.52 -24.07 1.03
CA GLY A 30 9.72 -23.23 0.91
C GLY A 30 9.46 -21.73 1.04
N ALA A 31 8.29 -21.23 0.63
CA ALA A 31 7.95 -19.81 0.76
C ALA A 31 7.73 -19.39 2.22
N ARG A 32 7.07 -20.23 3.02
CA ARG A 32 6.92 -19.98 4.47
C ARG A 32 8.26 -20.01 5.21
N VAL A 33 9.16 -20.89 4.79
CA VAL A 33 10.51 -20.98 5.35
C VAL A 33 11.34 -19.75 4.96
N ALA A 34 11.33 -19.35 3.70
CA ALA A 34 12.04 -18.15 3.23
C ALA A 34 11.58 -16.88 3.96
N ASP A 35 10.26 -16.67 4.08
CA ASP A 35 9.72 -15.48 4.76
C ASP A 35 10.12 -15.43 6.25
N ARG A 36 10.12 -16.60 6.93
CA ARG A 36 10.54 -16.70 8.33
C ARG A 36 12.04 -16.49 8.49
N VAL A 37 12.84 -17.02 7.57
CA VAL A 37 14.30 -16.88 7.57
C VAL A 37 14.71 -15.42 7.32
N THR A 38 14.11 -14.75 6.34
CA THR A 38 14.34 -13.31 6.08
C THR A 38 13.96 -12.45 7.28
N ALA A 39 12.86 -12.77 7.97
CA ALA A 39 12.47 -12.07 9.19
C ALA A 39 13.47 -12.27 10.35
N VAL A 40 14.13 -13.43 10.43
CA VAL A 40 15.16 -13.72 11.45
C VAL A 40 16.47 -12.99 11.12
N PHE A 41 16.93 -13.03 9.87
CA PHE A 41 18.16 -12.35 9.45
C PHE A 41 18.09 -10.81 9.57
N GLY A 42 16.90 -10.21 9.48
CA GLY A 42 16.68 -8.78 9.66
C GLY A 42 16.53 -8.30 11.11
N SER A 43 16.58 -9.20 12.09
CA SER A 43 16.35 -8.86 13.50
C SER A 43 17.65 -8.46 14.21
N TRP A 44 17.58 -7.42 15.04
CA TRP A 44 18.70 -6.98 15.87
C TRP A 44 19.17 -8.07 16.85
N GLY A 45 18.26 -8.93 17.30
CA GLY A 45 18.59 -10.06 18.18
C GLY A 45 19.43 -11.14 17.51
N PHE A 46 19.27 -11.35 16.20
CA PHE A 46 20.06 -12.35 15.45
C PHE A 46 21.54 -11.95 15.41
N ILE A 47 21.83 -10.66 15.19
CA ILE A 47 23.20 -10.13 15.17
C ILE A 47 23.88 -10.37 16.52
N LEU A 48 23.20 -10.07 17.64
CA LEU A 48 23.77 -10.27 18.98
C LEU A 48 24.08 -11.74 19.28
N ILE A 49 23.17 -12.66 18.92
CA ILE A 49 23.39 -14.10 19.09
C ILE A 49 24.56 -14.57 18.23
N GLN A 50 24.62 -14.14 16.97
CA GLN A 50 25.68 -14.50 16.03
C GLN A 50 27.05 -14.00 16.50
N THR A 51 27.15 -12.75 16.95
CA THR A 51 28.39 -12.18 17.53
C THR A 51 28.79 -12.90 18.81
N GLY A 52 27.83 -13.20 19.69
CA GLY A 52 28.09 -13.96 20.91
C GLY A 52 28.63 -15.37 20.63
N LEU A 53 28.05 -16.08 19.66
CA LEU A 53 28.51 -17.42 19.27
C LEU A 53 29.94 -17.39 18.73
N ILE A 54 30.27 -16.43 17.86
CA ILE A 54 31.64 -16.25 17.35
C ILE A 54 32.59 -15.93 18.51
N ALA A 55 32.21 -15.02 19.41
CA ALA A 55 33.04 -14.62 20.54
C ALA A 55 33.31 -15.81 21.47
N VAL A 56 32.28 -16.60 21.81
CA VAL A 56 32.42 -17.82 22.64
C VAL A 56 33.34 -18.83 21.96
N TRP A 57 33.15 -19.07 20.65
CA TRP A 57 33.98 -20.00 19.88
C TRP A 57 35.44 -19.55 19.81
N LEU A 58 35.67 -18.26 19.56
CA LEU A 58 36.99 -17.66 19.53
C LEU A 58 37.68 -17.77 20.90
N THR A 59 36.95 -17.49 21.98
CA THR A 59 37.48 -17.56 23.35
C THR A 59 37.77 -19.01 23.76
N TYR A 60 36.91 -19.96 23.39
CA TYR A 60 37.11 -21.39 23.64
C TYR A 60 38.36 -21.92 22.91
N ASN A 61 38.51 -21.63 21.61
CA ASN A 61 39.68 -22.06 20.84
C ASN A 61 40.96 -21.34 21.30
N GLY A 62 40.87 -20.04 21.61
CA GLY A 62 42.00 -19.26 22.16
C GLY A 62 42.45 -19.77 23.53
N TYR A 63 41.52 -20.12 24.43
CA TYR A 63 41.83 -20.72 25.72
C TYR A 63 42.40 -22.12 25.58
N ALA A 64 41.83 -22.96 24.70
CA ALA A 64 42.33 -24.30 24.43
C ALA A 64 43.77 -24.28 23.86
N ALA A 65 44.06 -23.33 22.96
CA ALA A 65 45.39 -23.11 22.40
C ALA A 65 46.40 -22.60 23.44
N LEU A 66 45.99 -21.68 24.34
CA LEU A 66 46.87 -21.08 25.34
C LEU A 66 47.15 -21.99 26.55
N HIS A 67 46.17 -22.78 26.99
CA HIS A 67 46.26 -23.50 28.26
C HIS A 67 46.52 -25.02 28.17
N TYR A 68 46.13 -25.72 27.09
CA TYR A 68 45.99 -27.18 27.18
C TYR A 68 46.65 -28.02 26.09
N LEU A 69 47.25 -27.44 25.04
CA LEU A 69 47.53 -28.26 23.86
C LEU A 69 48.78 -27.87 23.04
N HIS A 70 49.96 -28.10 23.61
CA HIS A 70 51.26 -28.06 22.90
C HIS A 70 51.46 -29.21 21.89
N SER A 71 50.44 -30.06 21.60
CA SER A 71 50.64 -31.24 20.73
C SER A 71 49.48 -31.60 19.80
N LYS A 72 48.33 -30.89 19.85
CA LYS A 72 47.21 -31.19 18.95
C LYS A 72 46.25 -30.03 18.81
N GLU A 73 46.70 -28.92 18.25
CA GLU A 73 45.88 -27.74 17.96
C GLU A 73 44.57 -28.15 17.24
N PHE A 74 43.44 -28.14 17.98
CA PHE A 74 42.14 -28.33 17.37
C PHE A 74 41.70 -26.97 16.83
N ASP A 75 41.81 -26.81 15.51
CA ASP A 75 41.60 -25.59 14.71
C ASP A 75 42.63 -24.44 14.92
N PRO A 76 43.85 -24.57 14.35
CA PRO A 76 44.87 -23.50 14.35
C PRO A 76 44.41 -22.22 13.66
N TYR A 77 45.03 -21.09 14.01
CA TYR A 77 44.82 -19.82 13.30
C TYR A 77 45.13 -19.99 11.80
N PRO A 78 44.21 -19.70 10.86
CA PRO A 78 43.09 -18.76 10.91
C PRO A 78 41.68 -19.41 11.00
N PHE A 79 41.44 -20.31 11.95
CA PHE A 79 40.14 -20.93 12.27
C PHE A 79 39.39 -21.46 11.03
N ILE A 80 39.97 -22.50 10.39
CA ILE A 80 39.50 -23.00 9.09
C ILE A 80 38.06 -23.48 9.14
N LEU A 81 37.62 -24.07 10.26
CA LEU A 81 36.26 -24.59 10.39
C LEU A 81 35.24 -23.47 10.49
N LEU A 82 35.54 -22.41 11.24
CA LEU A 82 34.68 -21.24 11.35
C LEU A 82 34.58 -20.53 10.00
N ASN A 83 35.71 -20.37 9.32
CA ASN A 83 35.75 -19.74 8.00
C ASN A 83 34.95 -20.54 6.96
N LEU A 84 35.05 -21.88 6.98
CA LEU A 84 34.28 -22.76 6.11
C LEU A 84 32.77 -22.67 6.38
N LEU A 85 32.37 -22.65 7.65
CA LEU A 85 30.98 -22.54 8.06
C LEU A 85 30.36 -21.22 7.59
N PHE A 86 31.06 -20.10 7.82
CA PHE A 86 30.62 -18.79 7.35
C PHE A 86 30.55 -18.69 5.82
N SER A 87 31.52 -19.26 5.11
CA SER A 87 31.53 -19.29 3.65
C SER A 87 30.30 -20.03 3.11
N THR A 88 29.97 -21.16 3.73
CA THR A 88 28.80 -21.96 3.36
C THR A 88 27.50 -21.25 3.75
N GLN A 89 27.45 -20.62 4.92
CA GLN A 89 26.29 -19.81 5.35
C GLN A 89 25.99 -18.68 4.35
N ALA A 90 27.02 -17.96 3.89
CA ALA A 90 26.87 -16.92 2.87
C ALA A 90 26.40 -17.51 1.53
N ALA A 91 26.94 -18.66 1.12
CA ALA A 91 26.56 -19.33 -0.12
C ALA A 91 25.06 -19.73 -0.14
N TYR A 92 24.50 -20.17 0.99
CA TYR A 92 23.06 -20.48 1.10
C TYR A 92 22.19 -19.23 1.32
N ALA A 93 22.75 -18.14 1.87
CA ALA A 93 22.01 -16.90 2.05
C ALA A 93 21.62 -16.25 0.71
N ALA A 94 22.53 -16.21 -0.27
CA ALA A 94 22.29 -15.60 -1.58
C ALA A 94 21.03 -16.13 -2.32
N PRO A 95 20.83 -17.46 -2.52
CA PRO A 95 19.64 -17.98 -3.18
C PRO A 95 18.37 -17.82 -2.35
N LEU A 96 18.45 -17.87 -1.02
CA LEU A 96 17.30 -17.60 -0.14
C LEU A 96 16.86 -16.14 -0.24
N ILE A 97 17.81 -15.21 -0.23
CA ILE A 97 17.55 -13.78 -0.43
C ILE A 97 16.94 -13.57 -1.81
N LEU A 98 17.51 -14.14 -2.87
CA LEU A 98 17.00 -14.02 -4.23
C LEU A 98 15.57 -14.56 -4.35
N LEU A 99 15.25 -15.69 -3.71
CA LEU A 99 13.90 -16.24 -3.69
C LEU A 99 12.92 -15.32 -2.97
N SER A 100 13.33 -14.72 -1.84
CA SER A 100 12.50 -13.76 -1.11
C SER A 100 12.31 -12.46 -1.89
N GLN A 101 13.33 -11.99 -2.61
CA GLN A 101 13.29 -10.80 -3.45
C GLN A 101 12.38 -10.99 -4.66
N ASN A 102 12.48 -12.12 -5.37
CA ASN A 102 11.62 -12.43 -6.51
C ASN A 102 10.13 -12.41 -6.11
N ARG A 103 9.81 -12.87 -4.90
CA ARG A 103 8.45 -12.83 -4.35
C ARG A 103 8.00 -11.41 -4.00
N THR A 104 8.85 -10.62 -3.37
CA THR A 104 8.53 -9.21 -3.07
C THR A 104 8.31 -8.43 -4.37
N ALA A 105 9.14 -8.63 -5.38
CA ALA A 105 9.00 -8.02 -6.70
C ALA A 105 7.68 -8.37 -7.39
N GLU A 106 7.25 -9.62 -7.31
CA GLU A 106 5.95 -10.04 -7.86
C GLU A 106 4.77 -9.38 -7.14
N ARG A 107 4.83 -9.28 -5.80
CA ARG A 107 3.80 -8.56 -5.01
C ARG A 107 3.78 -7.07 -5.34
N ASP A 108 4.95 -6.46 -5.47
CA ASP A 108 5.09 -5.04 -5.82
C ASP A 108 4.57 -4.77 -7.22
N ARG A 109 4.80 -5.67 -8.19
CA ARG A 109 4.26 -5.57 -9.54
C ARG A 109 2.74 -5.61 -9.55
N ILE A 110 2.12 -6.59 -8.88
CA ILE A 110 0.65 -6.69 -8.80
C ILE A 110 0.06 -5.43 -8.15
N LYS A 111 0.71 -4.94 -7.09
CA LYS A 111 0.28 -3.72 -6.42
C LYS A 111 0.38 -2.51 -7.36
N ALA A 112 1.46 -2.40 -8.14
CA ALA A 112 1.65 -1.33 -9.12
C ALA A 112 0.61 -1.38 -10.24
N GLU A 113 0.27 -2.58 -10.75
CA GLU A 113 -0.79 -2.76 -11.75
C GLU A 113 -2.15 -2.31 -11.19
N HIS A 114 -2.48 -2.70 -9.96
CA HIS A 114 -3.72 -2.26 -9.32
C HIS A 114 -3.78 -0.75 -9.06
N ASP A 115 -2.69 -0.17 -8.54
CA ASP A 115 -2.60 1.28 -8.31
C ASP A 115 -2.71 2.05 -9.64
N PHE A 116 -2.17 1.51 -10.73
CA PHE A 116 -2.32 2.07 -12.07
C PHE A 116 -3.78 2.08 -12.53
N ASP A 117 -4.49 0.95 -12.41
CA ASP A 117 -5.91 0.87 -12.81
C ASP A 117 -6.80 1.82 -12.00
N VAL A 118 -6.57 1.88 -10.69
CA VAL A 118 -7.27 2.80 -9.78
C VAL A 118 -7.00 4.25 -10.18
N ASN A 119 -5.75 4.58 -10.51
CA ASN A 119 -5.38 5.92 -10.94
C ASN A 119 -6.03 6.30 -12.29
N VAL A 120 -6.07 5.38 -13.25
CA VAL A 120 -6.76 5.60 -14.54
C VAL A 120 -8.26 5.81 -14.32
N LEU A 121 -8.88 4.99 -13.46
CA LEU A 121 -10.29 5.14 -13.13
C LEU A 121 -10.55 6.50 -12.46
N ALA A 122 -9.72 6.89 -11.49
CA ALA A 122 -9.82 8.17 -10.81
C ALA A 122 -9.77 9.33 -11.81
N LEU A 123 -8.81 9.32 -12.73
CA LEU A 123 -8.69 10.33 -13.80
C LEU A 123 -9.92 10.39 -14.71
N ARG A 124 -10.49 9.24 -15.08
CA ARG A 124 -11.72 9.20 -15.88
C ARG A 124 -12.90 9.82 -15.14
N THR A 125 -13.12 9.42 -13.89
CA THR A 125 -14.19 10.04 -13.06
C THR A 125 -13.98 11.54 -12.88
N LEU A 126 -12.73 12.01 -12.73
CA LEU A 126 -12.45 13.45 -12.65
C LEU A 126 -12.79 14.16 -13.97
N ALA A 127 -12.45 13.57 -15.11
CA ALA A 127 -12.77 14.13 -16.42
C ALA A 127 -14.29 14.19 -16.65
N GLU A 128 -15.02 13.14 -16.29
CA GLU A 128 -16.50 13.10 -16.37
C GLU A 128 -17.13 14.20 -15.50
N LEU A 129 -16.73 14.32 -14.23
CA LEU A 129 -17.25 15.34 -13.32
C LEU A 129 -16.97 16.77 -13.80
N LEU A 130 -15.78 17.00 -14.38
CA LEU A 130 -15.44 18.30 -14.97
C LEU A 130 -16.28 18.60 -16.23
N GLY A 131 -16.53 17.58 -17.06
CA GLY A 131 -17.39 17.70 -18.24
C GLY A 131 -18.81 18.13 -17.88
N ASP A 132 -19.45 17.40 -16.96
CA ASP A 132 -20.81 17.71 -16.49
C ASP A 132 -20.89 19.13 -15.90
N ALA A 133 -19.91 19.51 -15.07
CA ALA A 133 -19.86 20.85 -14.50
C ALA A 133 -19.66 21.96 -15.55
N HIS A 134 -18.98 21.66 -16.66
CA HIS A 134 -18.83 22.59 -17.78
C HIS A 134 -20.14 22.77 -18.55
N ASP A 135 -20.85 21.68 -18.82
CA ASP A 135 -22.12 21.70 -19.54
C ASP A 135 -23.19 22.45 -18.73
N GLU A 136 -23.26 22.25 -17.42
CA GLU A 136 -24.16 23.01 -16.54
C GLU A 136 -23.91 24.53 -16.63
N LYS A 137 -22.64 24.95 -16.58
CA LYS A 137 -22.27 26.37 -16.70
C LYS A 137 -22.60 26.94 -18.08
N ALA A 138 -22.40 26.16 -19.14
CA ALA A 138 -22.73 26.58 -20.50
C ALA A 138 -24.24 26.80 -20.67
N GLN A 139 -25.06 25.89 -20.12
CA GLN A 139 -26.52 26.04 -20.13
C GLN A 139 -26.98 27.27 -19.32
N GLN A 140 -26.38 27.52 -18.16
CA GLN A 140 -26.68 28.72 -17.36
C GLN A 140 -26.36 30.01 -18.11
N ALA A 141 -25.20 30.08 -18.78
CA ALA A 141 -24.80 31.25 -19.54
C ALA A 141 -25.72 31.51 -20.75
N LEU A 142 -26.16 30.44 -21.44
CA LEU A 142 -27.11 30.56 -22.55
C LEU A 142 -28.48 31.05 -22.06
N ARG A 143 -28.99 30.50 -20.95
CA ARG A 143 -30.27 30.95 -20.36
C ARG A 143 -30.22 32.42 -19.98
N ALA A 144 -29.16 32.87 -19.29
CA ALA A 144 -29.01 34.27 -18.92
C ALA A 144 -29.07 35.22 -20.12
N ARG A 145 -28.47 34.83 -21.26
CA ARG A 145 -28.53 35.60 -22.51
C ARG A 145 -29.90 35.58 -23.17
N ILE A 146 -30.60 34.45 -23.12
CA ILE A 146 -31.97 34.34 -23.64
C ILE A 146 -32.90 35.25 -22.83
N ASP A 147 -32.79 35.25 -21.50
CA ASP A 147 -33.58 36.13 -20.63
C ASP A 147 -33.28 37.62 -20.88
N GLU A 148 -32.02 37.96 -21.17
CA GLU A 148 -31.60 39.31 -21.57
C GLU A 148 -32.20 39.72 -22.93
N LEU A 149 -32.16 38.84 -23.94
CA LEU A 149 -32.68 39.10 -25.29
C LEU A 149 -34.20 39.09 -25.37
N LEU A 150 -34.86 38.24 -24.59
CA LEU A 150 -36.33 38.21 -24.51
C LEU A 150 -36.89 39.41 -23.77
N GLY A 151 -36.04 40.21 -23.11
CA GLY A 151 -36.45 41.42 -22.42
C GLY A 151 -37.64 41.13 -21.51
N VAL A 152 -37.38 40.62 -20.32
CA VAL A 152 -38.37 40.70 -19.22
C VAL A 152 -38.54 42.19 -18.81
N ASP A 153 -38.91 43.04 -19.76
CA ASP A 153 -39.73 44.21 -19.55
C ASP A 153 -41.11 43.67 -19.20
N SER A 154 -41.37 43.60 -17.90
CA SER A 154 -42.64 43.18 -17.32
C SER A 154 -43.77 44.21 -17.54
N ASP A 155 -43.70 45.02 -18.61
CA ASP A 155 -44.51 46.23 -18.78
C ASP A 155 -45.46 46.21 -20.00
N ALA A 156 -45.63 45.07 -20.69
CA ALA A 156 -46.62 44.92 -21.75
C ALA A 156 -47.72 43.90 -21.41
N ALA A 157 -48.53 44.22 -20.39
CA ALA A 157 -49.86 43.65 -20.24
C ALA A 157 -50.89 44.58 -20.93
N PRO A 158 -51.41 44.26 -22.13
CA PRO A 158 -52.53 45.01 -22.69
C PRO A 158 -53.84 44.60 -22.01
N ALA A 159 -54.61 45.62 -21.66
CA ALA A 159 -55.96 45.57 -21.11
C ALA A 159 -56.88 44.54 -21.81
N ASN A 160 -57.61 43.74 -21.03
CA ASN A 160 -58.78 43.03 -21.50
C ASN A 160 -59.85 42.87 -20.39
N ASN A 161 -60.83 43.77 -20.45
CA ASN A 161 -62.26 43.57 -20.16
C ASN A 161 -62.71 43.28 -18.72
N SER A 162 -63.06 44.36 -18.01
CA SER A 162 -63.79 44.38 -16.74
C SER A 162 -65.33 44.36 -16.89
N ASN A 163 -65.90 43.89 -18.00
CA ASN A 163 -67.35 43.75 -18.15
C ASN A 163 -67.79 42.37 -17.63
N ASN A 164 -67.85 42.23 -16.31
CA ASN A 164 -68.67 41.23 -15.61
C ASN A 164 -68.74 41.61 -14.13
N GLN A 165 -69.38 42.74 -13.84
CA GLN A 165 -69.94 43.00 -12.51
C GLN A 165 -71.37 43.51 -12.65
N THR A 166 -72.28 42.57 -12.37
CA THR A 166 -73.45 42.73 -11.51
C THR A 166 -74.70 43.40 -12.10
N LEU A 167 -75.60 42.51 -12.52
CA LEU A 167 -77.06 42.65 -12.43
C LEU A 167 -77.48 43.12 -11.02
N ALA A 168 -78.15 44.26 -10.91
CA ALA A 168 -79.17 44.57 -9.90
C ALA A 168 -79.84 45.91 -10.23
#